data_AF-A0A0B1TH17-F1
#
_entry.id   AF-A0A0B1TH17-F1
#
_cell.length_a   1.000
_cell.length_b   1.000
_cell.length_c   1.000
_cell.angle_alpha   90.00
_cell.angle_beta   90.00
_cell.angle_gamma   90.00
#
_symmetry.space_group_name_H-M   'P 1'
#
loop_
_entity.id
_entity.type
_entity.pdbx_description
1 polymer ?
#
loop_
_entity_poly.entity_id
_entity_poly.type
_entity_poly.pdbx_seq_one_letter_code
_entity_poly.pdbx_strand_id
1 'polypeptide(L)'
;MYEKFISYYDTTYNQRINITLLTEALCPGCQYFLITHLYPVVYKNFADYVSIEFVPYGNARIIDGKIQCQHGEPECRINKYQSCLIDSVARQDIYVPMMYCLEKKIRVSFLFIINTFTLVGVQGERPPPLPPRMDPNREKFLRPPPIHPYIYLRDES
;
A
#
# COMPACT_ATOMS: atom_id res chain seq x y z
N MET A 1 24.60 -15.95 -26.57
CA MET A 1 23.22 -15.99 -26.06
C MET A 1 23.09 -16.94 -24.88
N TYR A 2 23.62 -18.17 -25.00
CA TYR A 2 23.58 -19.19 -23.95
C TYR A 2 24.30 -18.82 -22.64
N GLU A 3 25.48 -18.21 -22.71
CA GLU A 3 26.22 -17.81 -21.49
C GLU A 3 25.53 -16.70 -20.68
N LYS A 4 24.84 -15.77 -21.35
CA LYS A 4 24.01 -14.77 -20.66
C LYS A 4 22.81 -15.41 -19.96
N PHE A 5 22.25 -16.48 -20.52
CA PHE A 5 21.15 -17.22 -19.93
C PHE A 5 21.60 -18.00 -18.69
N ILE A 6 22.76 -18.66 -18.74
CA ILE A 6 23.36 -19.35 -17.58
C ILE A 6 23.68 -18.36 -16.46
N SER A 7 24.28 -17.21 -16.80
CA SER A 7 24.58 -16.16 -15.82
C SER A 7 23.32 -15.58 -15.16
N TYR A 8 22.23 -15.38 -15.91
CA TYR A 8 20.95 -14.96 -15.34
C TYR A 8 20.36 -16.03 -14.41
N TYR A 9 20.43 -17.30 -14.80
CA TYR A 9 19.95 -18.41 -13.97
C TYR A 9 20.71 -18.48 -12.64
N ASP A 10 22.04 -18.47 -12.65
CA ASP A 10 22.84 -18.56 -11.43
C ASP A 10 22.64 -17.35 -10.50
N THR A 11 22.44 -16.16 -11.06
CA THR A 11 22.20 -14.93 -10.27
C THR A 11 20.78 -14.83 -9.70
N THR A 12 19.82 -15.58 -10.25
CA THR A 12 18.40 -15.56 -9.82
C THR A 12 17.98 -16.85 -9.13
N TYR A 13 18.82 -17.88 -9.15
CA TYR A 13 18.52 -19.17 -8.53
C TYR A 13 18.32 -19.00 -7.03
N ASN A 14 17.18 -19.50 -6.55
CA ASN A 14 16.78 -19.45 -5.14
C ASN A 14 16.69 -18.02 -4.55
N GLN A 15 16.65 -16.99 -5.39
CA GLN A 15 16.41 -15.61 -4.95
C GLN A 15 14.91 -15.39 -4.75
N ARG A 16 14.55 -14.67 -3.69
CA ARG A 16 13.16 -14.25 -3.46
C ARG A 16 12.76 -13.19 -4.49
N ILE A 17 11.49 -13.25 -4.89
CA ILE A 17 10.87 -12.21 -5.71
C ILE A 17 10.52 -11.04 -4.80
N ASN A 18 11.13 -9.88 -5.05
CA ASN A 18 10.85 -8.65 -4.31
C ASN A 18 9.56 -8.00 -4.85
N ILE A 19 8.61 -7.75 -3.96
CA ILE A 19 7.32 -7.12 -4.24
C ILE A 19 7.20 -5.89 -3.34
N THR A 20 7.35 -4.70 -3.90
CA THR A 20 7.07 -3.45 -3.19
C THR A 20 5.65 -2.98 -3.52
N LEU A 21 4.78 -2.90 -2.51
CA LEU A 21 3.43 -2.38 -2.65
C LEU A 21 3.37 -0.93 -2.16
N LEU A 22 3.15 0.00 -3.09
CA LEU A 22 2.77 1.38 -2.79
C LEU A 22 1.30 1.41 -2.42
N THR A 23 0.96 1.86 -1.22
CA THR A 23 -0.40 1.73 -0.68
C THR A 23 -0.88 3.01 0.00
N GLU A 24 -2.21 3.16 0.12
CA GLU A 24 -2.88 4.24 0.84
C GLU A 24 -3.96 3.60 1.73
N ALA A 25 -3.93 3.90 3.02
CA ALA A 25 -4.74 3.20 4.01
C ALA A 25 -6.26 3.29 3.78
N LEU A 26 -6.75 4.37 3.15
CA LEU A 26 -8.19 4.54 2.86
C LEU A 26 -8.53 4.36 1.38
N CYS A 27 -7.57 3.95 0.53
CA CYS A 27 -7.84 3.65 -0.87
C CYS A 27 -8.56 2.30 -1.01
N PRO A 28 -9.81 2.27 -1.55
CA PRO A 28 -10.57 1.03 -1.67
C PRO A 28 -9.91 -0.03 -2.56
N GLY A 29 -9.18 0.43 -3.60
CA GLY A 29 -8.43 -0.44 -4.51
C GLY A 29 -7.21 -1.08 -3.84
N CYS A 30 -6.46 -0.30 -3.05
CA CYS A 30 -5.34 -0.78 -2.25
C CYS A 30 -5.80 -1.85 -1.24
N GLN A 31 -6.85 -1.52 -0.48
CA GLN A 31 -7.48 -2.45 0.46
C GLN A 31 -7.93 -3.73 -0.23
N TYR A 32 -8.66 -3.61 -1.35
CA TYR A 32 -9.13 -4.77 -2.10
C TYR A 32 -7.97 -5.67 -2.52
N PHE A 33 -6.95 -5.11 -3.18
CA PHE A 33 -5.79 -5.89 -3.63
C PHE A 33 -5.09 -6.61 -2.47
N LEU A 34 -4.87 -5.92 -1.35
CA LEU A 34 -4.18 -6.49 -0.21
C LEU A 34 -5.00 -7.64 0.41
N ILE A 35 -6.31 -7.47 0.57
CA ILE A 35 -7.17 -8.44 1.26
C ILE A 35 -7.62 -9.62 0.39
N THR A 36 -7.69 -9.46 -0.94
CA THR A 36 -8.18 -10.52 -1.85
C THR A 36 -7.09 -11.20 -2.65
N HIS A 37 -5.96 -10.52 -2.89
CA HIS A 37 -4.88 -11.05 -3.75
C HIS A 37 -3.57 -11.19 -2.98
N LEU A 38 -2.98 -10.09 -2.51
CA LEU A 38 -1.62 -10.13 -1.97
C LEU A 38 -1.51 -11.10 -0.80
N TYR A 39 -2.34 -10.96 0.23
CA TYR A 39 -2.23 -11.82 1.40
C TYR A 39 -2.71 -13.26 1.16
N PRO A 40 -3.97 -13.51 0.74
CA PRO A 40 -4.49 -14.88 0.67
C PRO A 40 -3.96 -15.69 -0.51
N VAL A 41 -3.57 -15.05 -1.62
CA VAL A 41 -3.13 -15.75 -2.85
C VAL A 41 -1.62 -15.75 -2.99
N VAL A 42 -0.95 -14.60 -2.81
CA VAL A 42 0.51 -14.52 -2.97
C VAL A 42 1.21 -14.97 -1.69
N TYR A 43 1.02 -14.24 -0.59
CA TYR A 43 1.80 -14.44 0.62
C TYR A 43 1.58 -15.81 1.25
N LYS A 44 0.32 -16.22 1.44
CA LYS A 44 0.02 -17.52 2.07
C LYS A 44 0.57 -18.74 1.33
N ASN A 45 0.65 -18.67 0.00
CA ASN A 45 1.10 -19.80 -0.81
C ASN A 45 2.59 -19.74 -1.15
N PHE A 46 3.20 -18.57 -1.11
CA PHE A 46 4.56 -18.34 -1.61
C PHE A 46 5.46 -17.55 -0.65
N ALA A 47 5.15 -17.48 0.65
CA ALA A 47 5.89 -16.69 1.64
C ALA A 47 7.42 -16.92 1.61
N ASP A 48 7.86 -18.15 1.37
CA ASP A 48 9.29 -18.49 1.31
C ASP A 48 10.00 -17.96 0.06
N TYR A 49 9.23 -17.66 -0.99
CA TYR A 49 9.71 -17.23 -2.31
C TYR A 49 9.53 -15.73 -2.55
N VAL A 50 8.88 -14.99 -1.65
CA VAL A 50 8.61 -13.56 -1.84
C VAL A 50 9.15 -12.71 -0.69
N SER A 51 9.64 -11.52 -1.03
CA SER A 51 9.95 -10.45 -0.10
C SER A 51 8.99 -9.29 -0.34
N ILE A 52 8.05 -9.06 0.56
CA ILE A 52 7.01 -8.03 0.49
C ILE A 52 7.45 -6.81 1.30
N GLU A 53 7.56 -5.67 0.63
CA GLU A 53 7.73 -4.36 1.25
C GLU A 53 6.44 -3.56 1.08
N PHE A 54 5.96 -2.92 2.15
CA PHE A 54 4.85 -1.97 2.07
C PHE A 54 5.39 -0.55 2.18
N VAL A 55 4.87 0.34 1.34
CA VAL A 55 5.14 1.78 1.41
C VAL A 55 3.78 2.51 1.54
N PRO A 56 3.27 2.69 2.77
CA PRO A 56 2.03 3.42 3.03
C PRO A 56 2.27 4.91 2.83
N TYR A 57 1.92 5.42 1.65
CA TYR A 57 2.05 6.83 1.26
C TYR A 57 1.21 7.09 0.01
N GLY A 58 1.42 6.25 -1.02
CA GLY A 58 0.69 6.26 -2.29
C GLY A 58 0.60 7.64 -2.95
N ASN A 59 -0.61 8.19 -3.07
CA ASN A 59 -0.84 9.47 -3.74
C ASN A 59 -0.75 10.68 -2.81
N ALA A 60 -0.32 10.50 -1.56
CA ALA A 60 -0.03 11.62 -0.67
C ALA A 60 0.99 12.58 -1.28
N ARG A 61 0.87 13.87 -0.94
CA ARG A 61 1.72 14.95 -1.47
C ARG A 61 2.25 15.80 -0.35
N ILE A 62 3.42 16.37 -0.53
CA ILE A 62 3.94 17.41 0.37
C ILE A 62 3.50 18.76 -0.21
N ILE A 63 2.69 19.49 0.54
CA ILE A 63 2.21 20.83 0.20
C ILE A 63 2.55 21.72 1.40
N ASP A 64 3.32 22.79 1.14
CA ASP A 64 3.80 23.72 2.17
C ASP A 64 4.49 23.02 3.36
N GLY A 65 5.30 22.01 3.05
CA GLY A 65 6.03 21.22 4.05
C GLY A 65 5.20 20.20 4.82
N LYS A 66 3.89 20.10 4.55
CA LYS A 66 2.98 19.16 5.23
C LYS A 66 2.52 18.06 4.29
N ILE A 67 2.40 16.84 4.81
CA ILE A 67 1.83 15.73 4.05
C ILE A 67 0.31 15.90 3.96
N GLN A 68 -0.22 15.86 2.75
CA GLN A 68 -1.65 15.85 2.43
C GLN A 68 -2.01 14.55 1.72
N CYS A 69 -3.02 13.85 2.24
CA CYS A 69 -3.50 12.58 1.70
C CYS A 69 -4.83 12.76 0.96
N GLN A 70 -5.14 11.89 0.00
CA GLN A 70 -6.32 12.02 -0.86
C GLN A 70 -7.62 11.88 -0.07
N HIS A 71 -7.61 11.03 0.95
CA HIS A 71 -8.78 10.79 1.82
C HIS A 71 -8.66 11.57 3.15
N GLY A 72 -7.88 12.66 3.16
CA GLY A 72 -7.74 13.59 4.28
C GLY A 72 -6.84 13.08 5.42
N GLU A 73 -6.87 13.82 6.53
CA GLU A 73 -6.03 13.57 7.70
C GLU A 73 -6.14 12.15 8.30
N PRO A 74 -7.31 11.48 8.33
CA PRO A 74 -7.39 10.11 8.82
C PRO A 74 -6.52 9.14 8.01
N GLU A 75 -6.43 9.29 6.69
CA GLU A 75 -5.55 8.47 5.84
C GLU A 75 -4.08 8.71 6.17
N CYS A 76 -3.67 9.98 6.27
CA CYS A 76 -2.29 10.34 6.63
C CYS A 76 -1.89 9.73 7.98
N ARG A 77 -2.78 9.79 8.97
CA ARG A 77 -2.55 9.22 10.29
C ARG A 77 -2.41 7.71 10.25
N ILE A 78 -3.25 7.01 9.49
CA ILE A 78 -3.16 5.56 9.37
C ILE A 78 -1.92 5.14 8.56
N ASN A 79 -1.58 5.84 7.47
CA ASN A 79 -0.33 5.62 6.73
C ASN A 79 0.89 5.77 7.66
N LYS A 80 0.90 6.79 8.54
CA LYS A 80 1.92 6.96 9.58
C LYS A 80 1.98 5.76 10.52
N TYR A 81 0.85 5.33 11.09
CA TYR A 81 0.83 4.17 12.00
C TYR A 81 1.26 2.86 11.33
N GLN A 82 0.85 2.62 10.09
CA GLN A 82 1.29 1.45 9.32
C GLN A 82 2.79 1.50 9.07
N SER A 83 3.34 2.68 8.76
CA SER A 83 4.78 2.88 8.61
C SER A 83 5.53 2.59 9.91
N CYS A 84 5.04 3.10 11.06
CA CYS A 84 5.58 2.80 12.39
C CYS A 84 5.55 1.29 12.70
N LEU A 85 4.45 0.61 12.34
CA LEU A 85 4.30 -0.83 12.55
C LEU A 85 5.35 -1.61 11.76
N ILE A 86 5.52 -1.31 10.48
CA ILE A 86 6.48 -1.99 9.60
C ILE A 86 7.90 -1.81 10.15
N ASP A 87 8.25 -0.58 10.55
CA ASP A 87 9.56 -0.25 11.10
C ASP A 87 9.82 -0.94 12.45
N SER A 88 8.86 -0.87 13.37
CA SER A 88 9.01 -1.43 14.72
C SER A 88 9.08 -2.95 14.73
N VAL A 89 8.34 -3.61 13.84
CA VAL A 89 8.26 -5.07 13.76
C VAL A 89 9.44 -5.63 12.97
N ALA A 90 9.83 -4.98 11.86
CA ALA A 90 10.94 -5.36 10.97
C ALA A 90 10.96 -6.84 10.51
N ARG A 91 9.83 -7.54 10.64
CA ARG A 91 9.67 -8.97 10.35
C ARG A 91 8.45 -9.22 9.49
N GLN A 92 8.69 -9.65 8.26
CA GLN A 92 7.65 -9.88 7.26
C GLN A 92 6.59 -10.89 7.68
N ASP A 93 7.02 -11.95 8.36
CA ASP A 93 6.12 -12.99 8.89
C ASP A 93 5.14 -12.48 9.93
N ILE A 94 5.38 -11.28 10.47
CA ILE A 94 4.51 -10.61 11.42
C ILE A 94 3.79 -9.43 10.76
N TYR A 95 4.51 -8.50 10.12
CA TYR A 95 3.88 -7.28 9.60
C TYR A 95 2.96 -7.56 8.41
N VAL A 96 3.21 -8.57 7.56
CA VAL A 96 2.32 -8.87 6.43
C VAL A 96 0.92 -9.34 6.89
N PRO A 97 0.80 -10.35 7.79
CA PRO A 97 -0.48 -10.67 8.40
C PRO A 97 -1.15 -9.51 9.15
N MET A 98 -0.37 -8.67 9.84
CA MET A 98 -0.90 -7.51 10.55
C MET A 98 -1.46 -6.45 9.60
N MET A 99 -0.75 -6.12 8.52
CA MET A 99 -1.23 -5.21 7.48
C MET A 99 -2.54 -5.72 6.86
N TYR A 100 -2.63 -7.02 6.56
CA TYR A 100 -3.89 -7.66 6.13
C TYR A 100 -5.03 -7.47 7.13
N CYS A 101 -4.76 -7.72 8.41
CA CYS A 101 -5.77 -7.58 9.45
C CYS A 101 -6.26 -6.14 9.59
N LEU A 102 -5.34 -5.17 9.64
CA LEU A 102 -5.64 -3.74 9.75
C LEU A 102 -6.49 -3.28 8.57
N GLU A 103 -6.05 -3.51 7.34
CA GLU A 103 -6.77 -3.09 6.13
C GLU A 103 -8.17 -3.71 6.04
N LYS A 104 -8.30 -4.98 6.42
CA LYS A 104 -9.61 -5.66 6.48
C LYS A 104 -10.56 -4.99 7.47
N LYS A 105 -10.06 -4.54 8.64
CA LYS A 105 -10.87 -3.86 9.66
C LYS A 105 -11.23 -2.44 9.25
N ILE A 106 -10.27 -1.68 8.71
CA ILE A 106 -10.47 -0.31 8.22
C ILE A 106 -11.53 -0.28 7.11
N ARG A 107 -11.45 -1.21 6.13
CA ARG A 107 -12.43 -1.35 5.05
C ARG A 107 -13.87 -1.56 5.56
N VAL A 108 -14.03 -2.45 6.54
CA VAL A 108 -15.36 -2.78 7.10
C VAL A 108 -15.96 -1.56 7.80
N SER A 109 -15.17 -0.78 8.52
CA SER A 109 -15.65 0.45 9.17
C SER A 109 -16.21 1.45 8.16
N PHE A 110 -15.60 1.60 6.98
CA PHE A 110 -16.11 2.50 5.95
C PHE A 110 -17.41 1.98 5.28
N LEU A 111 -17.50 0.65 5.07
CA LEU A 111 -18.72 -0.01 4.57
C LEU A 111 -19.89 0.02 5.56
N PHE A 112 -19.61 0.10 6.87
CA PHE A 112 -20.64 0.27 7.90
C PHE A 112 -21.15 1.71 7.99
N ILE A 113 -20.29 2.70 7.73
CA ILE A 113 -20.72 4.11 7.64
C ILE A 113 -21.73 4.25 6.50
N ILE A 114 -21.46 3.78 5.28
CA ILE A 114 -22.47 3.85 4.20
C ILE A 114 -23.77 3.07 4.50
N ASN A 115 -23.73 1.95 5.24
CA ASN A 115 -24.92 1.18 5.61
C ASN A 115 -25.73 1.75 6.79
N THR A 116 -25.12 2.60 7.61
CA THR A 116 -25.82 3.33 8.68
C THR A 116 -26.31 4.69 8.18
N PHE A 117 -25.66 5.27 7.17
CA PHE A 117 -26.13 6.48 6.47
C PHE A 117 -27.37 6.26 5.59
N THR A 118 -27.68 5.04 5.16
CA THR A 118 -28.97 4.74 4.50
C THR A 118 -30.18 4.85 5.44
N LEU A 119 -29.98 4.92 6.76
CA LEU A 119 -31.06 5.19 7.73
C LEU A 119 -31.30 6.69 7.98
N VAL A 120 -30.37 7.56 7.60
CA VAL A 120 -30.50 9.02 7.73
C VAL A 120 -30.30 9.62 6.34
N GLY A 121 -31.41 9.81 5.61
CA GLY A 121 -31.42 10.24 4.22
C GLY A 121 -30.65 11.55 3.96
N VAL A 122 -29.37 11.43 3.62
CA VAL A 122 -28.56 12.49 3.00
C VAL A 122 -28.41 12.10 1.53
N GLN A 123 -28.79 12.99 0.61
CA GLN A 123 -28.64 12.79 -0.82
C GLN A 123 -27.17 12.47 -1.13
N GLY A 124 -26.92 11.24 -1.59
CA GLY A 124 -25.59 10.74 -1.87
C GLY A 124 -24.93 11.51 -3.02
N GLU A 125 -23.76 12.05 -2.76
CA GLU A 125 -22.84 12.43 -3.82
C GLU A 125 -22.44 11.15 -4.56
N ARG A 126 -22.50 11.20 -5.90
CA ARG A 126 -22.07 10.08 -6.75
C ARG A 126 -20.63 9.70 -6.40
N PRO A 127 -20.27 8.40 -6.43
CA PRO A 127 -18.88 7.99 -6.30
C PRO A 127 -18.06 8.78 -7.34
N PRO A 128 -16.91 9.35 -6.94
CA PRO A 128 -16.07 10.07 -7.88
C PRO A 128 -15.75 9.16 -9.06
N PRO A 129 -15.76 9.68 -10.29
CA PRO A 129 -15.38 8.90 -11.46
C PRO A 129 -14.01 8.27 -11.23
N LEU A 130 -13.85 7.04 -11.69
CA LEU A 130 -12.56 6.34 -11.62
C LEU A 130 -11.46 7.27 -12.13
N PRO A 131 -10.29 7.32 -11.46
CA PRO A 131 -9.18 8.10 -11.96
C PRO A 131 -8.84 7.64 -13.39
N PRO A 132 -8.42 8.58 -14.27
CA PRO A 132 -8.04 8.22 -15.63
C PRO A 132 -6.95 7.15 -15.59
N ARG A 133 -7.02 6.22 -16.55
CA ARG A 133 -6.03 5.16 -16.74
C ARG A 133 -4.63 5.79 -16.71
N MET A 134 -3.77 5.27 -15.83
CA MET A 134 -2.42 5.78 -15.63
C MET A 134 -1.71 5.86 -16.98
N ASP A 135 -1.23 7.05 -17.35
CA ASP A 135 -0.56 7.30 -18.62
C ASP A 135 0.74 6.46 -18.67
N PRO A 136 0.86 5.50 -19.61
CA PRO A 136 2.04 4.65 -19.73
C PRO A 136 3.31 5.43 -20.08
N ASN A 137 3.21 6.69 -20.51
CA ASN A 137 4.34 7.55 -20.88
C ASN A 137 4.72 8.58 -19.79
N ARG A 138 4.15 8.48 -18.57
CA ARG A 138 4.57 9.32 -17.43
C ARG A 138 5.86 8.78 -16.81
N GLU A 139 6.93 8.73 -17.60
CA GLU A 139 8.27 8.27 -17.19
C GLU A 139 8.96 9.22 -16.18
N LYS A 140 8.41 10.42 -15.94
CA LYS A 140 8.97 11.39 -14.97
C LYS A 140 8.63 11.11 -13.50
N PHE A 141 7.96 10.01 -13.18
CA PHE A 141 7.76 9.54 -11.79
C PHE A 141 8.68 8.36 -11.43
N LEU A 142 9.63 8.01 -12.31
CA LEU A 142 10.56 6.92 -12.10
C LEU A 142 11.70 7.36 -11.18
N ARG A 143 11.66 6.78 -9.97
CA ARG A 143 12.41 7.10 -8.76
C ARG A 143 11.85 8.33 -8.04
N PRO A 144 10.73 8.15 -7.31
CA PRO A 144 10.61 8.96 -6.10
C PRO A 144 11.92 8.85 -5.29
N PRO A 145 12.36 9.92 -4.61
CA PRO A 145 13.48 9.82 -3.66
C PRO A 145 13.19 8.63 -2.74
N PRO A 146 14.18 7.86 -2.26
CA PRO A 146 13.95 6.63 -1.51
C PRO A 146 12.83 6.88 -0.50
N ILE A 147 11.62 6.39 -0.84
CA ILE A 147 10.42 6.62 -0.04
C ILE A 147 10.54 5.56 1.03
N HIS A 148 11.48 5.81 1.93
CA HIS A 148 11.67 4.96 3.07
C HIS A 148 10.34 4.96 3.84
N PRO A 149 9.92 3.84 4.45
CA PRO A 149 8.85 3.83 5.45
C PRO A 149 8.97 4.97 6.48
N TYR A 150 10.16 5.56 6.65
CA TYR A 150 10.42 6.75 7.45
C TYR A 150 9.86 8.09 6.94
N ILE A 151 9.14 8.21 5.82
CA ILE A 151 8.60 9.53 5.41
C ILE A 151 7.76 10.17 6.52
N TYR A 152 6.90 9.39 7.17
CA TYR A 152 6.09 9.87 8.29
C TYR A 152 6.84 9.94 9.63
N LEU A 153 8.01 9.31 9.72
CA LEU A 153 8.87 9.31 10.91
C LEU A 153 9.81 10.53 10.97
N ARG A 154 9.90 11.32 9.88
CA ARG A 154 10.63 12.59 9.85
C ARG A 154 9.79 13.79 10.31
N ASP A 155 8.50 13.62 10.55
CA ASP A 155 7.53 14.67 10.88
C ASP A 155 7.29 14.77 12.41
N GLU A 156 8.33 14.49 13.22
CA GLU A 156 8.30 14.58 14.70
C GLU A 156 9.00 15.83 15.26
N SER A 157 9.14 16.91 14.48
CA SER A 157 9.74 18.18 14.93
C SER A 157 8.72 19.29 15.08
#